data_AF-R5E272-F1
#
_entry.id   AF-R5E272-F1
#
_cell.length_a   1.000
_cell.length_b   1.000
_cell.length_c   1.000
_cell.angle_alpha   90.00
_cell.angle_beta   90.00
_cell.angle_gamma   90.00
#
_symmetry.space_group_name_H-M   'P 1'
#
loop_
_entity.id
_entity.type
_entity.pdbx_description
1 polymer ?
#
loop_
_entity_poly.entity_id
_entity_poly.type
_entity_poly.pdbx_seq_one_letter_code
_entity_poly.pdbx_strand_id
1 'polypeptide(L)'
;MRKMIMTIVCAGMVFTMVGCGTQSKQVAEAPKATTTQQVDATTDIEKKPVTDDQTQIPNPFIECEFLEDAAKIAGFTMEVPDMLSGYQRRVISAIENDMIQVDYTNEEDAVRSEEELNQKDWSQEDFTNKDVTIRKAKESGDISGDYNEYSEQKKVTVGDTSVTMKGNDGMICVAI
;
A
#
# COMPACT_ATOMS: atom_id res chain seq x y z
N MET A 1 29.42 -5.05 -38.28
CA MET A 1 30.72 -4.34 -38.24
C MET A 1 30.47 -2.85 -38.41
N ARG A 2 30.89 -2.05 -37.42
CA ARG A 2 31.11 -0.57 -37.40
C ARG A 2 29.92 0.29 -37.86
N LYS A 3 29.44 1.25 -37.08
CA LYS A 3 30.20 2.48 -36.74
C LYS A 3 29.94 2.92 -35.30
N MET A 4 31.02 2.96 -34.52
CA MET A 4 31.13 3.77 -33.30
C MET A 4 31.14 5.25 -33.70
N ILE A 5 30.41 6.09 -32.97
CA ILE A 5 30.75 7.50 -32.80
C ILE A 5 30.70 7.80 -31.31
N MET A 6 31.89 8.07 -30.79
CA MET A 6 32.28 8.39 -29.43
C MET A 6 32.82 9.81 -29.48
N THR A 7 32.25 10.73 -28.69
CA THR A 7 32.83 12.00 -28.14
C THR A 7 31.65 12.81 -27.56
N ILE A 8 31.70 13.50 -26.43
CA ILE A 8 32.76 14.29 -25.81
C ILE A 8 32.53 14.35 -24.29
N VAL A 9 33.64 14.27 -23.55
CA VAL A 9 33.80 14.58 -22.12
C VAL A 9 33.73 16.09 -21.91
N CYS A 10 32.94 16.56 -20.94
CA CYS A 10 33.25 17.80 -20.22
C CYS A 10 33.03 17.59 -18.72
N ALA A 11 34.16 17.65 -18.01
CA ALA A 11 34.27 17.64 -16.56
C ALA A 11 33.75 18.95 -15.95
N GLY A 12 33.25 18.88 -14.71
CA GLY A 12 32.86 20.03 -13.92
C GLY A 12 32.48 19.66 -12.49
N MET A 13 33.42 19.11 -11.71
CA MET A 13 33.32 19.06 -10.26
C MET A 13 33.41 20.48 -9.69
N VAL A 14 32.45 20.86 -8.85
CA VAL A 14 32.68 21.92 -7.85
C VAL A 14 32.06 21.48 -6.53
N PHE A 15 32.90 20.92 -5.65
CA PHE A 15 32.63 20.85 -4.21
C PHE A 15 33.06 22.17 -3.59
N THR A 16 32.16 22.88 -2.92
CA THR A 16 32.53 24.00 -2.05
C THR A 16 32.29 23.59 -0.60
N MET A 17 33.35 23.08 0.05
CA MET A 17 33.46 23.14 1.51
C MET A 17 33.90 24.54 1.90
N VAL A 18 33.13 25.19 2.78
CA VAL A 18 33.62 26.25 3.66
C VAL A 18 33.05 25.97 5.04
N GLY A 19 33.95 25.76 5.99
CA GLY A 19 33.65 25.68 7.42
C GLY A 19 34.24 26.86 8.18
N CYS A 20 33.61 27.19 9.30
CA CYS A 20 34.13 27.70 10.59
C CYS A 20 32.90 28.28 11.31
N GLY A 21 32.54 27.97 12.53
CA GLY A 21 33.28 27.46 13.68
C GLY A 21 32.72 28.21 14.89
N THR A 22 32.45 27.54 16.01
CA THR A 22 32.63 28.06 17.38
C THR A 22 32.46 26.88 18.35
N GLN A 23 33.51 26.59 19.12
CA GLN A 23 33.45 25.75 20.30
C GLN A 23 32.89 26.55 21.48
N SER A 24 32.02 25.95 22.28
CA SER A 24 32.00 26.21 23.72
C SER A 24 31.81 24.88 24.45
N LYS A 25 32.80 24.53 25.28
CA LYS A 25 32.81 23.38 26.18
C LYS A 25 32.91 23.91 27.62
N GLN A 26 32.40 23.09 28.53
CA GLN A 26 32.51 23.10 30.01
C GLN A 26 31.44 23.94 30.73
N VAL A 27 30.86 23.51 31.85
CA VAL A 27 31.46 22.82 33.02
C VAL A 27 30.43 21.93 33.76
N ALA A 28 30.91 20.74 34.20
CA ALA A 28 30.66 19.92 35.42
C ALA A 28 29.24 19.76 36.04
N GLU A 29 28.89 18.75 36.84
CA GLU A 29 29.62 17.72 37.61
C GLU A 29 28.61 16.63 38.05
N ALA A 30 29.09 15.42 38.35
CA ALA A 30 28.31 14.35 39.00
C ALA A 30 28.27 14.55 40.55
N PRO A 31 27.47 13.79 41.33
CA PRO A 31 27.94 12.44 41.70
C PRO A 31 26.87 11.34 41.80
N LYS A 32 27.29 10.15 41.35
CA LYS A 32 27.14 8.79 41.92
C LYS A 32 25.95 8.47 42.83
N ALA A 33 25.26 7.37 42.49
CA ALA A 33 25.35 6.13 43.29
C ALA A 33 25.16 4.87 42.42
N THR A 34 26.26 4.14 42.29
CA THR A 34 26.46 2.75 41.86
C THR A 34 25.55 1.75 42.57
N THR A 35 25.11 0.68 41.89
CA THR A 35 25.54 -0.71 42.19
C THR A 35 25.08 -1.71 41.13
N THR A 36 26.09 -2.32 40.52
CA THR A 36 26.20 -3.46 39.62
C THR A 36 25.51 -4.73 40.14
N GLN A 37 24.97 -5.57 39.26
CA GLN A 37 25.47 -6.95 39.04
C GLN A 37 24.82 -7.65 37.85
N GLN A 38 25.68 -8.32 37.09
CA GLN A 38 25.47 -9.16 35.92
C GLN A 38 25.31 -10.63 36.37
N VAL A 39 24.89 -11.49 35.43
CA VAL A 39 24.82 -12.98 35.43
C VAL A 39 23.53 -13.53 36.06
N ASP A 40 22.84 -14.55 35.55
CA ASP A 40 23.24 -15.72 34.76
C ASP A 40 22.04 -16.27 33.96
N ALA A 41 22.33 -17.05 32.93
CA ALA A 41 21.35 -17.84 32.19
C ALA A 41 21.01 -19.13 32.96
N THR A 42 19.73 -19.32 33.31
CA THR A 42 19.15 -20.65 33.54
C THR A 42 17.71 -20.69 33.06
N THR A 43 17.44 -21.74 32.29
CA THR A 43 16.16 -22.20 31.74
C THR A 43 15.10 -22.41 32.82
N ASP A 44 13.91 -21.84 32.61
CA ASP A 44 12.64 -22.38 33.09
C ASP A 44 11.52 -21.97 32.12
N ILE A 45 11.00 -22.96 31.39
CA ILE A 45 9.80 -22.81 30.57
C ILE A 45 8.61 -22.85 31.51
N GLU A 46 8.25 -21.69 32.06
CA GLU A 46 6.93 -21.50 32.66
C GLU A 46 5.99 -20.95 31.59
N LYS A 47 5.04 -21.81 31.17
CA LYS A 47 3.97 -21.50 30.24
C LYS A 47 3.08 -20.39 30.84
N LYS A 48 3.42 -19.13 30.58
CA LYS A 48 2.48 -18.02 30.78
C LYS A 48 1.23 -18.29 29.93
N PRO A 49 0.02 -18.17 30.49
CA PRO A 49 -1.18 -18.20 29.67
C PRO A 49 -1.11 -17.00 28.72
N VAL A 50 -1.09 -17.27 27.42
CA VAL A 50 -1.39 -16.26 26.41
C VAL A 50 -2.86 -15.92 26.63
N THR A 51 -3.13 -14.84 27.35
CA THR A 51 -4.42 -14.18 27.26
C THR A 51 -4.44 -13.55 25.87
N ASP A 52 -5.03 -14.26 24.94
CA ASP A 52 -5.21 -13.79 23.57
C ASP A 52 -6.34 -12.76 23.57
N ASP A 53 -6.04 -11.55 24.02
CA ASP A 53 -6.89 -10.36 23.81
C ASP A 53 -6.83 -10.00 22.31
N GLN A 54 -7.39 -10.87 21.46
CA GLN A 54 -7.65 -10.60 20.05
C GLN A 54 -8.80 -9.61 19.96
N THR A 55 -8.52 -8.34 20.23
CA THR A 55 -9.43 -7.25 19.88
C THR A 55 -9.32 -6.99 18.37
N GLN A 56 -9.70 -7.98 17.56
CA GLN A 56 -9.85 -7.76 16.13
C GLN A 56 -11.04 -6.83 15.92
N ILE A 57 -10.79 -5.70 15.26
CA ILE A 57 -11.86 -4.84 14.76
C ILE A 57 -12.66 -5.69 13.74
N PRO A 58 -13.99 -5.79 13.89
CA PRO A 58 -14.79 -6.58 12.97
C PRO A 58 -14.65 -6.06 11.54
N ASN A 59 -14.50 -6.98 10.58
CA ASN A 59 -14.51 -6.65 9.15
C ASN A 59 -15.95 -6.28 8.73
N PRO A 60 -16.21 -5.05 8.26
CA PRO A 60 -17.56 -4.61 7.90
C PRO A 60 -18.03 -5.06 6.50
N PHE A 61 -17.15 -5.63 5.67
CA PHE A 61 -17.51 -6.04 4.31
C PHE A 61 -18.29 -7.35 4.27
N ILE A 62 -19.37 -7.35 3.49
CA ILE A 62 -20.19 -8.53 3.19
C ILE A 62 -19.98 -8.86 1.71
N GLU A 63 -19.43 -10.03 1.41
CA GLU A 63 -19.29 -10.53 0.05
C GLU A 63 -20.66 -10.87 -0.55
N CYS A 64 -20.85 -10.52 -1.82
CA CYS A 64 -22.10 -10.64 -2.55
C CYS A 64 -21.86 -11.40 -3.87
N GLU A 65 -22.81 -12.25 -4.27
CA GLU A 65 -22.76 -12.93 -5.57
C GLU A 65 -23.14 -11.97 -6.72
N PHE A 66 -24.10 -11.06 -6.47
CA PHE A 66 -24.66 -10.16 -7.46
C PHE A 66 -24.65 -8.69 -7.01
N LEU A 67 -24.57 -7.76 -7.96
CA LEU A 67 -24.63 -6.31 -7.68
C LEU A 67 -25.96 -5.91 -7.05
N GLU A 68 -27.05 -6.61 -7.36
CA GLU A 68 -28.37 -6.39 -6.79
C GLU A 68 -28.41 -6.63 -5.28
N ASP A 69 -27.64 -7.60 -4.78
CA ASP A 69 -27.55 -7.89 -3.35
C ASP A 69 -26.68 -6.84 -2.64
N ALA A 70 -25.55 -6.48 -3.25
CA ALA A 70 -24.73 -5.36 -2.78
C ALA A 70 -25.52 -4.06 -2.71
N ALA A 71 -26.40 -3.81 -3.69
CA ALA A 71 -27.24 -2.62 -3.73
C ALA A 71 -28.28 -2.57 -2.59
N LYS A 72 -28.84 -3.73 -2.20
CA LYS A 72 -29.73 -3.83 -1.03
C LYS A 72 -28.99 -3.50 0.27
N ILE A 73 -27.74 -3.97 0.39
CA ILE A 73 -26.89 -3.76 1.57
C ILE A 73 -26.47 -2.28 1.66
N ALA A 74 -25.93 -1.71 0.59
CA ALA A 74 -25.39 -0.35 0.59
C ALA A 74 -26.47 0.74 0.49
N GLY A 75 -27.66 0.39 -0.03
CA GLY A 75 -28.78 1.31 -0.21
C GLY A 75 -28.68 2.17 -1.48
N PHE A 76 -27.86 1.79 -2.46
CA PHE A 76 -27.75 2.42 -3.77
C PHE A 76 -27.24 1.42 -4.82
N THR A 77 -27.49 1.69 -6.10
CA THR A 77 -27.03 0.82 -7.19
C THR A 77 -25.64 1.21 -7.70
N MET A 78 -24.93 0.25 -8.30
CA MET A 78 -23.66 0.45 -9.00
C MET A 78 -23.71 -0.28 -10.34
N GLU A 79 -23.08 0.28 -11.36
CA GLU A 79 -22.92 -0.36 -12.67
C GLU A 79 -21.44 -0.48 -12.98
N VAL A 80 -21.00 -1.69 -13.30
CA VAL A 80 -19.64 -2.00 -13.75
C VAL A 80 -19.70 -3.16 -14.75
N PRO A 81 -18.68 -3.35 -15.61
CA PRO A 81 -18.68 -4.45 -16.58
C PRO A 81 -18.64 -5.82 -15.88
N ASP A 82 -19.28 -6.84 -16.44
CA ASP A 82 -19.21 -8.18 -15.85
C ASP A 82 -17.82 -8.82 -15.96
N MET A 83 -17.04 -8.40 -16.96
CA MET A 83 -15.69 -8.88 -17.23
C MET A 83 -14.79 -7.72 -17.64
N LEU A 84 -13.56 -7.70 -17.12
CA LEU A 84 -12.49 -6.82 -17.58
C LEU A 84 -11.41 -7.66 -18.28
N SER A 85 -10.91 -7.18 -19.42
CA SER A 85 -9.85 -7.88 -20.16
C SER A 85 -8.58 -7.98 -19.32
N GLY A 86 -8.00 -9.17 -19.22
CA GLY A 86 -6.83 -9.43 -18.37
C GLY A 86 -7.17 -9.88 -16.94
N TYR A 87 -8.46 -9.90 -16.58
CA TYR A 87 -8.94 -10.28 -15.26
C TYR A 87 -9.90 -11.46 -15.36
N GLN A 88 -9.69 -12.45 -14.49
CA GLN A 88 -10.38 -13.74 -14.55
C GLN A 88 -11.42 -13.88 -13.43
N ARG A 89 -11.21 -13.18 -12.31
CA ARG A 89 -12.09 -13.21 -11.16
C ARG A 89 -12.66 -11.83 -10.89
N ARG A 90 -13.92 -11.81 -10.46
CA ARG A 90 -14.64 -10.63 -9.98
C ARG A 90 -15.24 -10.95 -8.62
N VAL A 91 -14.93 -10.13 -7.63
CA VAL A 91 -15.50 -10.22 -6.27
C VAL A 91 -16.30 -8.96 -6.02
N ILE A 92 -17.53 -9.11 -5.51
CA ILE A 92 -18.40 -7.99 -5.15
C ILE A 92 -18.54 -8.01 -3.63
N SER A 93 -18.34 -6.87 -2.99
CA SER A 93 -18.56 -6.72 -1.55
C SER A 93 -19.26 -5.40 -1.24
N ALA A 94 -19.96 -5.37 -0.11
CA ALA A 94 -20.69 -4.19 0.33
C ALA A 94 -20.53 -3.94 1.83
N ILE A 95 -20.56 -2.68 2.21
CA ILE A 95 -20.73 -2.23 3.60
C ILE A 95 -22.16 -1.73 3.74
N GLU A 96 -22.84 -2.19 4.80
CA GLU A 96 -24.23 -1.81 5.08
C GLU A 96 -24.39 -0.28 5.10
N ASN A 97 -25.32 0.21 4.29
CA ASN A 97 -25.67 1.61 4.15
C ASN A 97 -24.51 2.55 3.74
N ASP A 98 -23.42 2.05 3.16
CA ASP A 98 -22.23 2.87 2.93
C ASP A 98 -21.56 2.70 1.57
N MET A 99 -21.06 1.50 1.24
CA MET A 99 -20.15 1.29 0.11
C MET A 99 -20.47 0.00 -0.67
N ILE A 100 -20.24 0.04 -1.99
CA ILE A 100 -20.08 -1.15 -2.83
C ILE A 100 -18.65 -1.13 -3.40
N GLN A 101 -17.96 -2.26 -3.30
CA GLN A 101 -16.63 -2.50 -3.87
C GLN A 101 -16.71 -3.67 -4.85
N VAL A 102 -16.06 -3.51 -6.01
CA VAL A 102 -15.87 -4.57 -6.98
C VAL A 102 -14.40 -4.70 -7.29
N ASP A 103 -13.84 -5.87 -7.03
CA ASP A 103 -12.45 -6.20 -7.30
C ASP A 103 -12.36 -7.15 -8.49
N TYR A 104 -11.59 -6.76 -9.50
CA TYR A 104 -11.21 -7.63 -10.61
C TYR A 104 -9.78 -8.08 -10.39
N THR A 105 -9.57 -9.39 -10.32
CA THR A 105 -8.25 -9.97 -10.06
C THR A 105 -7.84 -10.95 -11.15
N ASN A 106 -6.53 -11.05 -11.39
CA ASN A 106 -5.97 -12.09 -12.24
C ASN A 106 -5.64 -13.29 -11.35
N GLU A 107 -6.29 -14.43 -11.58
CA GLU A 107 -6.23 -15.61 -10.72
C GLU A 107 -4.82 -16.22 -10.54
N GLU A 108 -3.85 -15.83 -11.36
CA GLU A 108 -2.45 -16.23 -11.20
C GLU A 108 -1.87 -15.85 -9.82
N ASP A 109 -2.48 -14.88 -9.13
CA ASP A 109 -2.06 -14.48 -7.78
C ASP A 109 -2.84 -15.13 -6.62
N ALA A 110 -3.93 -15.85 -6.89
CA ALA A 110 -4.93 -16.19 -5.87
C ALA A 110 -5.00 -17.67 -5.42
N VAL A 111 -4.09 -18.54 -5.86
CA VAL A 111 -4.03 -19.92 -5.34
C VAL A 111 -2.58 -20.28 -5.03
N ARG A 112 -2.20 -20.15 -3.76
CA ARG A 112 -0.93 -20.69 -3.25
C ARG A 112 -1.24 -21.47 -1.99
N SER A 113 -0.89 -22.75 -1.99
CA SER A 113 -0.92 -23.60 -0.79
C SER A 113 -0.05 -22.98 0.32
N GLU A 114 -0.34 -23.30 1.58
CA GLU A 114 0.49 -22.84 2.71
C GLU A 114 1.97 -23.20 2.52
N GLU A 115 2.25 -24.34 1.88
CA GLU A 115 3.60 -24.78 1.55
C GLU A 115 4.27 -23.87 0.51
N GLU A 116 3.54 -23.46 -0.53
CA GLU A 116 4.05 -22.51 -1.54
C GLU A 116 4.27 -21.12 -0.94
N LEU A 117 3.41 -20.65 -0.04
CA LEU A 117 3.58 -19.38 0.66
C LEU A 117 4.82 -19.37 1.56
N ASN A 118 5.12 -20.50 2.21
CA ASN A 118 6.26 -20.62 3.13
C ASN A 118 7.61 -20.72 2.42
N GLN A 119 7.64 -21.15 1.16
CA GLN A 119 8.86 -21.25 0.35
C GLN A 119 9.10 -20.01 -0.53
N LYS A 120 8.14 -19.08 -0.54
CA LYS A 120 8.16 -17.91 -1.41
C LYS A 120 9.19 -16.88 -0.94
N ASP A 121 10.07 -16.47 -1.85
CA ASP A 121 10.93 -15.31 -1.62
C ASP A 121 10.14 -14.03 -1.85
N TRP A 122 9.57 -13.51 -0.76
CA TRP A 122 8.81 -12.26 -0.74
C TRP A 122 9.60 -11.05 -1.20
N SER A 123 10.94 -11.10 -1.26
CA SER A 123 11.76 -9.99 -1.77
C SER A 123 11.75 -9.86 -3.29
N GLN A 124 11.33 -10.92 -3.99
CA GLN A 124 11.28 -10.97 -5.47
C GLN A 124 9.87 -10.78 -6.02
N GLU A 125 8.89 -10.58 -5.14
CA GLU A 125 7.51 -10.39 -5.57
C GLU A 125 7.30 -9.00 -6.16
N ASP A 126 6.60 -9.02 -7.30
CA ASP A 126 6.06 -7.80 -7.88
C ASP A 126 4.77 -7.45 -7.13
N PHE A 127 4.91 -6.64 -6.09
CA PHE A 127 3.79 -6.10 -5.33
C PHE A 127 3.02 -5.01 -6.07
N THR A 128 3.31 -4.76 -7.36
CA THR A 128 2.42 -3.91 -8.15
C THR A 128 1.06 -4.59 -8.18
N ASN A 129 0.09 -3.96 -7.51
CA ASN A 129 -1.25 -4.50 -7.40
C ASN A 129 -1.83 -4.58 -8.81
N LYS A 130 -1.89 -5.81 -9.34
CA LYS A 130 -2.44 -6.04 -10.67
C LYS A 130 -3.95 -5.90 -10.67
N ASP A 131 -4.58 -5.87 -9.50
CA ASP A 131 -6.03 -5.85 -9.36
C ASP A 131 -6.61 -4.47 -9.66
N VAL A 132 -7.81 -4.47 -10.23
CA VAL A 132 -8.61 -3.26 -10.43
C VAL A 132 -9.72 -3.25 -9.40
N THR A 133 -9.68 -2.27 -8.50
CA THR A 133 -10.74 -2.02 -7.54
C THR A 133 -11.59 -0.84 -7.98
N ILE A 134 -12.90 -1.03 -8.06
CA ILE A 134 -13.88 0.03 -8.31
C ILE A 134 -14.76 0.17 -7.08
N ARG A 135 -14.87 1.39 -6.55
CA ARG A 135 -15.70 1.70 -5.38
C ARG A 135 -16.74 2.76 -5.70
N LYS A 136 -17.89 2.62 -5.04
CA LYS A 136 -18.93 3.65 -4.96
C LYS A 136 -19.42 3.73 -3.52
N ALA A 137 -19.45 4.93 -2.96
CA ALA A 137 -19.92 5.17 -1.59
C ALA A 137 -20.88 6.37 -1.52
N LYS A 138 -21.60 6.49 -0.41
CA LYS A 138 -22.45 7.67 -0.14
C LYS A 138 -21.64 8.92 0.15
N GLU A 139 -20.45 8.75 0.74
CA GLU A 139 -19.58 9.86 1.05
C GLU A 139 -19.00 10.51 -0.22
N SER A 140 -18.86 11.82 -0.18
CA SER A 140 -18.15 12.57 -1.21
C SER A 140 -16.68 12.69 -0.83
N GLY A 141 -15.76 12.29 -1.71
CA GLY A 141 -14.33 12.37 -1.45
C GLY A 141 -13.54 11.33 -2.24
N ASP A 142 -12.24 11.25 -1.93
CA ASP A 142 -11.37 10.20 -2.46
C ASP A 142 -11.55 8.93 -1.61
N ILE A 143 -12.28 7.96 -2.16
CA ILE A 143 -12.53 6.65 -1.54
C ILE A 143 -11.67 5.54 -2.15
N SER A 144 -10.65 5.90 -2.94
CA SER A 144 -9.80 4.93 -3.63
C SER A 144 -9.01 4.04 -2.67
N GLY A 145 -8.79 4.50 -1.44
CA GLY A 145 -7.90 3.85 -0.48
C GLY A 145 -6.43 3.89 -0.90
N ASP A 146 -6.12 4.67 -1.93
CA ASP A 146 -4.79 4.88 -2.44
C ASP A 146 -4.18 6.14 -1.80
N TYR A 147 -3.22 5.92 -0.91
CA TYR A 147 -2.52 6.99 -0.19
C TYR A 147 -1.19 7.37 -0.84
N ASN A 148 -0.91 6.87 -2.06
CA ASN A 148 0.34 7.15 -2.74
C ASN A 148 0.36 8.57 -3.34
N GLU A 149 1.57 9.10 -3.50
CA GLU A 149 1.81 10.33 -4.24
C GLU A 149 2.24 10.03 -5.68
N TYR A 150 1.73 10.85 -6.60
CA TYR A 150 1.89 10.67 -8.03
C TYR A 150 2.48 11.93 -8.65
N SER A 151 3.46 11.75 -9.53
CA SER A 151 4.14 12.84 -10.24
C SER A 151 3.30 13.40 -11.40
N GLU A 152 2.35 12.61 -11.91
CA GLU A 152 1.46 12.99 -13.00
C GLU A 152 0.01 13.12 -12.50
N GLN A 153 -0.65 14.21 -12.88
CA GLN A 153 -2.07 14.44 -12.62
C GLN A 153 -2.73 15.07 -13.83
N LYS A 154 -3.91 14.56 -14.21
CA LYS A 154 -4.71 15.10 -15.31
C LYS A 154 -6.18 15.09 -14.95
N LYS A 155 -6.88 16.19 -15.22
CA LYS A 155 -8.33 16.26 -15.16
C LYS A 155 -8.92 16.02 -16.54
N VAL A 156 -9.91 15.13 -16.63
CA VAL A 156 -10.62 14.76 -17.86
C VAL A 156 -12.12 14.85 -17.59
N THR A 157 -12.88 15.28 -18.60
CA THR A 157 -14.34 15.30 -18.54
C THR A 157 -14.91 14.16 -19.38
N VAL A 158 -15.76 13.33 -18.78
CA VAL A 158 -16.47 12.23 -19.44
C VAL A 158 -17.97 12.46 -19.24
N GLY A 159 -18.67 12.85 -20.31
CA GLY A 159 -20.04 13.36 -20.18
C GLY A 159 -20.06 14.60 -19.29
N ASP A 160 -20.88 14.59 -18.25
CA ASP A 160 -20.98 15.66 -17.25
C ASP A 160 -20.07 15.44 -16.02
N THR A 161 -19.30 14.35 -16.00
CA THR A 161 -18.45 13.96 -14.88
C THR A 161 -17.02 14.46 -15.09
N SER A 162 -16.48 15.17 -14.09
CA SER A 162 -15.06 15.55 -14.03
C SER A 162 -14.28 14.50 -13.26
N VAL A 163 -13.31 13.86 -13.91
CA VAL A 163 -12.46 12.81 -13.34
C VAL A 163 -11.02 13.33 -13.20
N THR A 164 -10.40 13.10 -12.05
CA THR A 164 -8.99 13.35 -11.78
C THR A 164 -8.22 12.04 -11.85
N MET A 165 -7.39 11.91 -12.87
CA MET A 165 -6.48 10.77 -13.07
C MET A 165 -5.11 11.12 -12.49
N LYS A 166 -4.52 10.21 -11.71
CA LYS A 166 -3.16 10.36 -11.17
C LYS A 166 -2.33 9.10 -11.44
N GLY A 167 -1.03 9.26 -11.62
CA GLY A 167 -0.11 8.16 -11.87
C GLY A 167 1.34 8.57 -12.07
N ASN A 168 2.15 7.64 -12.58
CA ASN A 168 3.58 7.83 -12.86
C ASN A 168 3.92 7.14 -14.19
N ASP A 169 4.97 7.61 -14.86
CA ASP A 169 5.54 6.99 -16.06
C ASP A 169 4.51 6.77 -17.19
N GLY A 170 3.57 7.72 -17.34
CA GLY A 170 2.47 7.65 -18.30
C GLY A 170 1.37 6.62 -17.99
N MET A 171 1.42 5.94 -16.84
CA MET A 171 0.38 5.04 -16.37
C MET A 171 -0.62 5.76 -15.48
N ILE A 172 -1.87 5.29 -15.44
CA ILE A 172 -2.89 5.76 -14.47
C ILE A 172 -2.97 4.71 -13.36
N CYS A 173 -2.77 5.14 -12.13
CA CYS A 173 -2.89 4.29 -10.94
C CYS A 173 -4.22 4.51 -10.21
N VAL A 174 -4.73 5.75 -10.22
CA VAL A 174 -5.99 6.11 -9.56
C VAL A 174 -6.79 7.11 -10.42
N ALA A 175 -8.11 6.94 -10.41
CA ALA A 175 -9.07 7.86 -11.03
C ALA A 175 -10.23 8.13 -10.06
N ILE A 176 -10.47 9.41 -9.75
CA ILE A 176 -11.48 9.88 -8.78
C ILE A 176 -12.32 11.03 -9.32
#